data_AF-X5RTT0-F1
#
_entry.id   AF-X5RTT0-F1
#
_cell.length_a   1.000
_cell.length_b   1.000
_cell.length_c   1.000
_cell.angle_alpha   90.00
_cell.angle_beta   90.00
_cell.angle_gamma   90.00
#
_symmetry.space_group_name_H-M   'P 1'
#
loop_
_entity.id
_entity.type
_entity.pdbx_description
1 polymer ?
#
loop_
_entity_poly.entity_id
_entity_poly.type
_entity_poly.pdbx_seq_one_letter_code
_entity_poly.pdbx_strand_id
1 'polypeptide(L)'
;MRRKIDLAELPRRRAVIRFHFRDDPPPKCPHYWFVVEPGADLPELCSLDPGRDVDLYVETGVVSLGAILEGRSSIEREKERGGLFLIGDPGLARSMDRWLRISVYAALEGIVQLS
;
A
#
# COMPACT_ATOMS: atom_id res chain seq x y z
N MET A 1 7.23 -4.84 -1.66
CA MET A 1 6.37 -3.64 -1.76
C MET A 1 6.61 -2.84 -3.03
N ARG A 2 7.82 -2.32 -3.30
CA ARG A 2 8.11 -1.51 -4.51
C ARG A 2 7.64 -2.12 -5.84
N ARG A 3 7.86 -3.43 -6.06
CA ARG A 3 7.42 -4.15 -7.27
C ARG A 3 5.92 -4.51 -7.29
N LYS A 4 5.20 -4.22 -6.22
CA LYS A 4 3.76 -4.44 -6.11
C LYS A 4 2.96 -3.17 -6.45
N ILE A 5 3.64 -2.07 -6.78
CA ILE A 5 2.97 -0.85 -7.24
C ILE A 5 2.83 -0.91 -8.76
N ASP A 6 1.61 -0.83 -9.26
CA ASP A 6 1.29 -0.69 -10.68
C ASP A 6 1.25 0.79 -11.06
N LEU A 7 2.24 1.24 -11.81
CA LEU A 7 2.33 2.63 -12.23
C LEU A 7 1.27 3.01 -13.26
N ALA A 8 0.72 2.06 -14.01
CA ALA A 8 -0.33 2.33 -14.99
C ALA A 8 -1.67 2.69 -14.33
N GLU A 9 -1.87 2.24 -13.09
CA GLU A 9 -3.07 2.47 -12.29
C GLU A 9 -2.98 3.73 -11.41
N LEU A 10 -1.82 4.39 -11.40
CA LEU A 10 -1.61 5.64 -10.68
C LEU A 10 -1.96 6.88 -11.52
N PRO A 11 -2.22 8.03 -10.89
CA PRO A 11 -2.46 9.29 -11.59
C PRO A 11 -1.31 9.65 -12.53
N ARG A 12 -1.61 10.26 -13.68
CA ARG A 12 -0.61 10.83 -14.62
C ARG A 12 -0.01 12.16 -14.12
N ARG A 13 0.34 12.20 -12.85
CA ARG A 13 1.00 13.29 -12.12
C ARG A 13 1.91 12.68 -11.08
N ARG A 14 2.79 13.49 -10.48
CA ARG A 14 3.54 13.02 -9.30
C ARG A 14 2.56 12.59 -8.21
N ALA A 15 2.86 11.47 -7.55
CA ALA A 15 2.15 10.99 -6.39
C ALA A 15 3.13 10.56 -5.29
N VAL A 16 2.87 10.99 -4.05
CA VAL A 16 3.66 10.62 -2.88
C VAL A 16 2.77 9.84 -1.90
N ILE A 17 3.11 8.58 -1.66
CA ILE A 17 2.35 7.69 -0.79
C ILE A 17 3.22 7.32 0.40
N ARG A 18 2.78 7.68 1.62
CA ARG A 18 3.47 7.29 2.86
C ARG A 18 2.81 6.06 3.46
N PHE A 19 3.57 5.00 3.62
CA PHE A 19 3.21 3.85 4.46
C PHE A 19 3.76 4.03 5.87
N HIS A 20 2.93 3.76 6.87
CA HIS A 20 3.32 3.66 8.26
C HIS A 20 2.86 2.32 8.83
N PHE A 21 3.82 1.56 9.35
CA PHE A 21 3.63 0.28 10.02
C PHE A 21 3.47 0.49 11.53
N ARG A 22 2.26 0.27 12.04
CA ARG A 22 1.86 0.54 13.43
C ARG A 22 1.97 -0.69 14.34
N ASP A 23 2.78 -1.67 13.95
CA ASP A 23 3.00 -2.91 14.72
C ASP A 23 3.62 -2.58 16.10
N ASP A 24 3.35 -3.43 17.10
CA ASP A 24 3.93 -3.35 18.44
C ASP A 24 4.63 -4.68 18.78
N PRO A 25 5.96 -4.71 18.98
CA PRO A 25 6.89 -3.58 18.83
C PRO A 25 7.02 -3.12 17.37
N PRO A 26 7.35 -1.84 17.13
CA PRO A 26 7.46 -1.31 15.78
C PRO A 26 8.66 -1.92 15.04
N PRO A 27 8.58 -2.07 13.70
CA PRO A 27 9.72 -2.50 12.90
C PRO A 27 10.81 -1.42 12.90
N LYS A 28 12.05 -1.82 12.60
CA LYS A 28 13.22 -0.92 12.56
C LYS A 28 13.02 0.31 11.67
N CYS A 29 12.27 0.17 10.58
CA CYS A 29 11.85 1.27 9.72
C CYS A 29 10.32 1.23 9.61
N PRO A 30 9.60 2.03 10.43
CA PRO A 30 8.14 2.01 10.44
C PRO A 30 7.54 2.85 9.32
N HIS A 31 8.31 3.77 8.72
CA HIS A 31 7.84 4.63 7.64
C HIS A 31 8.55 4.36 6.32
N TYR A 32 7.78 4.41 5.24
CA TYR A 32 8.29 4.38 3.88
C TYR A 32 7.49 5.34 3.00
N TRP A 33 8.18 6.05 2.12
CA TRP A 33 7.58 6.89 1.10
C TRP A 33 7.82 6.26 -0.26
N PHE A 34 6.73 6.12 -1.03
CA PHE A 34 6.80 5.86 -2.46
C PHE A 34 6.62 7.18 -3.17
N VAL A 35 7.65 7.62 -3.89
CA VAL A 35 7.58 8.79 -4.75
C VAL A 35 7.48 8.29 -6.19
N VAL A 36 6.36 8.60 -6.83
CA VAL A 36 6.06 8.22 -8.20
C VAL A 36 6.16 9.48 -9.04
N GLU A 37 7.10 9.50 -9.98
CA GLU A 37 7.23 10.59 -10.96
C GLU A 37 6.57 10.19 -12.30
N PRO A 38 5.96 11.15 -13.03
CA PRO A 38 5.41 10.89 -14.35
C PRO A 38 6.47 10.32 -15.30
N GLY A 39 6.17 9.17 -15.92
CA GLY A 39 7.07 8.53 -16.89
C GLY A 39 8.20 7.71 -16.29
N ALA A 40 8.27 7.56 -14.95
CA ALA A 40 9.20 6.63 -14.32
C ALA A 40 8.76 5.17 -14.54
N ASP A 41 9.73 4.26 -14.68
CA ASP A 41 9.46 2.81 -14.79
C ASP A 41 9.22 2.14 -13.43
N LEU A 42 9.73 2.74 -12.35
CA LEU A 42 9.59 2.27 -10.98
C LEU A 42 9.46 3.44 -10.00
N PRO A 43 8.68 3.30 -8.92
CA PRO A 43 8.64 4.31 -7.87
C PRO A 43 9.95 4.29 -7.08
N GLU A 44 10.37 5.48 -6.65
CA GLU A 44 11.42 5.63 -5.65
C GLU A 44 10.87 5.18 -4.29
N LEU A 45 11.71 4.47 -3.53
CA LEU A 45 11.36 3.99 -2.18
C LEU A 45 12.34 4.63 -1.19
N CYS A 46 11.81 5.51 -0.35
CA CYS A 46 12.58 6.23 0.66
C CYS A 46 12.16 5.75 2.06
N SER A 47 13.11 5.49 2.95
CA SER A 47 12.85 5.24 4.38
C SER A 47 13.02 6.50 5.25
N LEU A 48 13.55 7.56 4.65
CA LEU A 48 13.65 8.90 5.23
C LEU A 48 12.64 9.80 4.52
N ASP A 49 12.10 10.78 5.24
CA ASP A 49 11.16 11.75 4.68
C ASP A 49 11.81 12.51 3.50
N PRO A 50 11.24 12.43 2.29
CA PRO A 50 11.78 13.11 1.11
C PRO A 50 11.53 14.63 1.10
N GLY A 51 10.84 15.19 2.10
CA GLY A 51 10.48 16.61 2.13
C GLY A 51 9.50 16.98 1.01
N ARG A 52 8.52 16.11 0.77
CA ARG A 52 7.49 16.26 -0.27
C ARG A 52 6.11 16.14 0.38
N ASP A 53 5.15 16.90 -0.14
CA ASP A 53 3.75 16.79 0.29
C ASP A 53 3.24 15.38 -0.01
N VAL A 54 2.66 14.74 1.01
CA VAL A 54 2.12 13.38 0.90
C VAL A 54 0.69 13.46 0.38
N ASP A 55 0.43 12.79 -0.74
CA ASP A 55 -0.90 12.68 -1.32
C ASP A 55 -1.76 11.65 -0.59
N LEU A 56 -1.18 10.52 -0.17
CA LEU A 56 -1.90 9.45 0.53
C LEU A 56 -1.09 8.91 1.71
N TYR A 57 -1.69 8.97 2.89
CA TYR A 57 -1.22 8.31 4.10
C TYR A 57 -1.88 6.94 4.24
N VAL A 58 -1.05 5.91 4.36
CA VAL A 58 -1.46 4.51 4.53
C VAL A 58 -0.96 4.02 5.88
N GLU A 59 -1.90 3.73 6.78
CA GLU A 59 -1.62 3.25 8.13
C GLU A 59 -2.02 1.77 8.21
N THR A 60 -1.08 0.87 8.48
CA THR A 60 -1.32 -0.58 8.44
C THR A 60 -0.38 -1.34 9.36
N GLY A 61 -0.60 -2.64 9.58
CA GLY A 61 0.41 -3.55 10.12
C GLY A 61 1.16 -4.31 9.02
N VAL A 62 2.32 -4.88 9.35
CA VAL A 62 3.08 -5.75 8.44
C VAL A 62 2.26 -6.97 8.06
N VAL A 63 1.56 -7.58 9.02
CA VAL A 63 0.71 -8.76 8.79
C VAL A 63 -0.49 -8.43 7.91
N SER A 64 -1.18 -7.32 8.17
CA SER A 64 -2.32 -6.86 7.35
C SER A 64 -1.93 -6.63 5.90
N LEU A 65 -0.86 -5.88 5.68
CA LEU A 65 -0.41 -5.57 4.32
C LEU A 65 0.14 -6.82 3.62
N GLY A 66 0.83 -7.70 4.34
CA GLY A 66 1.26 -9.00 3.83
C GLY A 66 0.08 -9.86 3.40
N ALA A 67 -0.98 -9.94 4.21
CA ALA A 67 -2.17 -10.71 3.88
C ALA A 67 -2.89 -10.19 2.63
N ILE A 68 -3.01 -8.87 2.46
CA ILE A 68 -3.50 -8.26 1.22
C ILE A 68 -2.62 -8.70 0.03
N LEU A 69 -1.30 -8.50 0.13
CA LEU A 69 -0.39 -8.78 -0.97
C LEU A 69 -0.36 -10.26 -1.37
N GLU A 70 -0.58 -11.16 -0.42
CA GLU A 70 -0.64 -12.61 -0.63
C GLU A 70 -2.04 -13.10 -1.04
N GLY A 71 -3.05 -12.23 -1.09
CA GLY A 71 -4.42 -12.61 -1.43
C GLY A 71 -5.17 -13.35 -0.31
N ARG A 72 -4.67 -13.30 0.92
CA ARG A 72 -5.30 -13.88 2.12
C ARG A 72 -6.27 -12.92 2.82
N SER A 73 -6.41 -11.71 2.26
CA SER A 73 -7.31 -10.65 2.69
C SER A 73 -7.49 -9.65 1.55
N SER A 74 -8.40 -8.68 1.72
CA SER A 74 -8.66 -7.59 0.78
C SER A 74 -8.50 -6.22 1.45
N ILE A 75 -8.36 -5.17 0.63
CA ILE A 75 -8.32 -3.78 1.10
C ILE A 75 -9.55 -3.45 1.95
N GLU A 76 -10.75 -3.74 1.45
CA GLU A 76 -12.02 -3.57 2.18
C GLU A 76 -12.03 -4.33 3.51
N ARG A 77 -11.63 -5.60 3.51
CA ARG A 77 -11.62 -6.41 4.74
C ARG A 77 -10.63 -5.90 5.78
N GLU A 78 -9.44 -5.43 5.39
CA GLU A 78 -8.52 -4.78 6.32
C GLU A 78 -9.08 -3.47 6.85
N LYS A 79 -9.77 -2.68 6.02
CA LYS A 79 -10.39 -1.42 6.45
C LYS A 79 -11.48 -1.67 7.49
N GLU A 80 -12.37 -2.63 7.23
CA GLU A 80 -13.48 -2.98 8.13
C GLU A 80 -13.01 -3.42 9.51
N ARG A 81 -11.91 -4.18 9.59
CA ARG A 81 -11.36 -4.65 10.86
C ARG A 81 -10.33 -3.72 11.51
N GLY A 82 -10.07 -2.55 10.91
CA GLY A 82 -9.08 -1.59 11.40
C GLY A 82 -7.61 -2.00 11.18
N GLY A 83 -7.35 -2.96 10.29
CA GLY A 83 -6.00 -3.34 9.86
C GLY A 83 -5.37 -2.36 8.87
N LEU A 84 -6.20 -1.57 8.16
CA LEU A 84 -5.77 -0.60 7.14
C LEU A 84 -6.59 0.70 7.26
N PHE A 85 -5.92 1.85 7.33
CA PHE A 85 -6.55 3.16 7.24
C PHE A 85 -5.88 4.01 6.15
N LEU A 86 -6.70 4.76 5.42
CA LEU A 86 -6.29 5.57 4.28
C LEU A 86 -6.79 7.01 4.48
N ILE A 87 -5.88 7.99 4.41
CA ILE A 87 -6.19 9.42 4.56
C ILE A 87 -5.44 10.21 3.49
N GLY A 88 -6.15 11.06 2.74
CA GLY A 88 -5.56 11.89 1.69
C GLY A 88 -6.38 11.88 0.40
N ASP A 89 -5.70 11.84 -0.74
CA ASP A 89 -6.29 11.83 -2.07
C ASP A 89 -7.31 10.67 -2.22
N PRO A 90 -8.60 10.98 -2.45
CA PRO A 90 -9.64 9.97 -2.45
C PRO A 90 -9.60 9.10 -3.72
N GLY A 91 -8.97 9.58 -4.80
CA GLY A 91 -8.74 8.78 -6.02
C GLY A 91 -7.70 7.70 -5.77
N LEU A 92 -6.56 8.05 -5.17
CA LEU A 92 -5.54 7.09 -4.75
C LEU A 92 -6.11 6.08 -3.74
N ALA A 93 -6.85 6.55 -2.72
CA ALA A 93 -7.43 5.66 -1.72
C ALA A 93 -8.42 4.64 -2.33
N ARG A 94 -9.32 5.09 -3.23
CA ARG A 94 -10.33 4.21 -3.86
C ARG A 94 -9.75 3.23 -4.87
N SER A 95 -8.60 3.51 -5.45
CA SER A 95 -7.98 2.66 -6.49
C SER A 95 -6.85 1.78 -5.95
N MET A 96 -6.70 1.69 -4.62
CA MET A 96 -5.60 0.96 -3.97
C MET A 96 -5.56 -0.51 -4.33
N ASP A 97 -6.69 -1.16 -4.49
CA ASP A 97 -6.80 -2.54 -4.98
C ASP A 97 -6.20 -2.74 -6.38
N ARG A 98 -6.21 -1.70 -7.22
CA ARG A 98 -5.65 -1.73 -8.59
C ARG A 98 -4.17 -1.41 -8.61
N TRP A 99 -3.75 -0.32 -7.96
CA TRP A 99 -2.34 0.07 -7.98
C TRP A 99 -1.48 -0.71 -6.98
N LEU A 100 -2.03 -1.31 -5.93
CA LEU A 100 -1.31 -2.25 -5.07
C LEU A 100 -1.62 -3.69 -5.52
N ARG A 101 -0.79 -4.21 -6.43
CA ARG A 101 -0.97 -5.55 -7.02
C ARG A 101 -1.05 -6.64 -5.95
N ILE A 102 -2.26 -7.17 -5.80
CA ILE A 102 -2.56 -8.37 -5.03
C ILE A 102 -2.02 -9.60 -5.79
N SER A 103 -1.61 -10.64 -5.06
CA SER A 103 -1.21 -11.92 -5.65
C SER A 103 -2.33 -12.50 -6.53
N VAL A 104 -1.96 -13.04 -7.69
CA VAL A 104 -2.88 -13.76 -8.60
C VAL A 104 -3.59 -14.95 -7.93
N TYR A 105 -3.00 -15.45 -6.84
CA TYR A 105 -3.58 -16.53 -6.07
C TYR A 105 -4.85 -16.11 -5.33
N ALA A 106 -5.12 -14.82 -5.11
CA ALA A 106 -6.33 -14.33 -4.45
C ALA A 106 -7.64 -14.85 -5.08
N ALA A 107 -7.62 -15.21 -6.37
CA ALA A 107 -8.77 -15.75 -7.09
C ALA A 107 -8.89 -17.29 -7.03
N LEU A 108 -7.94 -18.00 -6.41
CA LEU A 108 -7.97 -19.47 -6.29
C LEU A 108 -8.85 -19.91 -5.11
N GLU A 109 -9.67 -20.94 -5.35
CA GLU A 109 -10.39 -21.63 -4.28
C GLU A 109 -9.40 -22.32 -3.32
N GLY A 110 -9.63 -22.18 -2.01
CA GLY A 110 -8.85 -22.86 -0.97
C GLY A 110 -7.75 -22.06 -0.29
N ILE A 111 -7.57 -20.77 -0.60
CA ILE A 111 -6.65 -19.92 0.17
C ILE A 111 -7.16 -19.71 1.60
N VAL A 112 -6.32 -20.07 2.56
CA VAL A 112 -6.53 -19.78 3.98
C VAL A 112 -6.54 -18.27 4.17
N GLN A 113 -7.70 -17.74 4.56
CA GLN A 113 -7.86 -16.33 4.90
C GLN A 113 -7.16 -16.02 6.22
N LEU A 114 -6.58 -14.83 6.32
CA LEU A 114 -6.06 -14.36 7.60
C LEU A 114 -7.25 -14.11 8.53
N SER A 115 -7.37 -14.83 9.65
CA SER A 115 -8.48 -14.67 10.62
C SER A 115 -8.55 -13.26 11.16
#